data_AF-A0A0G0RGV9-F1
#
_entry.id   AF-A0A0G0RGV9-F1
#
_cell.length_a   1.000
_cell.length_b   1.000
_cell.length_c   1.000
_cell.angle_alpha   90.00
_cell.angle_beta   90.00
_cell.angle_gamma   90.00
#
_symmetry.space_group_name_H-M   'P 1'
#
loop_
_entity.id
_entity.type
_entity.pdbx_description
1 polymer ?
#
loop_
_entity_poly.entity_id
_entity_poly.type
_entity_poly.pdbx_seq_one_letter_code
_entity_poly.pdbx_strand_id
1 'polypeptide(L)'
;MPLPWAWLGFVLEQAGKKPNVMVGSVVPQFNGSSLVNTSHYLIVEADEYQNKLQYFNPKGVLLNNIEYDHPDYFPTVEDYQNVFIDFIKKIPSKGFLVANFDDETINKVAKVNCRGHVISYAINNTADFMAYDISQQDGQQFFKVRMAVDADAADFSDEKAKEDFNKSQSELGSFSIKLSGIHNIYNALAVIAASIELEVDLVDIRKNLAEFTGTARRMQKMGEYKGAIIIDDYAHHPTEIKA
;
A
#
# COMPACT_ATOMS: atom_id res chain seq x y z
N MET A 1 6.88 7.97 -7.85
CA MET A 1 6.54 6.97 -6.81
C MET A 1 6.10 5.62 -7.38
N PRO A 2 6.77 4.50 -7.06
CA PRO A 2 6.32 3.17 -7.47
C PRO A 2 4.99 2.82 -6.82
N LEU A 3 4.17 2.11 -7.58
CA LEU A 3 2.77 1.92 -7.25
C LEU A 3 2.56 0.65 -6.39
N PRO A 4 1.82 0.71 -5.27
CA PRO A 4 1.65 -0.43 -4.36
C PRO A 4 1.02 -1.65 -5.04
N TRP A 5 0.20 -1.46 -6.07
CA TRP A 5 -0.39 -2.55 -6.88
C TRP A 5 0.65 -3.37 -7.67
N ALA A 6 1.62 -2.70 -8.31
CA ALA A 6 2.71 -3.39 -9.00
C ALA A 6 3.55 -4.21 -8.01
N TRP A 7 3.79 -3.64 -6.83
CA TRP A 7 4.56 -4.28 -5.78
C TRP A 7 3.83 -5.50 -5.19
N LEU A 8 2.54 -5.39 -4.91
CA LEU A 8 1.71 -6.53 -4.49
C LEU A 8 1.75 -7.65 -5.54
N GLY A 9 1.60 -7.29 -6.82
CA GLY A 9 1.71 -8.24 -7.93
C GLY A 9 3.05 -8.99 -7.93
N PHE A 10 4.15 -8.28 -7.69
CA PHE A 10 5.48 -8.88 -7.59
C PHE A 10 5.59 -9.83 -6.40
N VAL A 11 5.15 -9.42 -5.20
CA VAL A 11 5.20 -10.26 -3.99
C VAL A 11 4.38 -11.54 -4.19
N LEU A 12 3.17 -11.45 -4.71
CA LEU A 12 2.32 -12.61 -4.97
C LEU A 12 2.90 -13.54 -6.06
N GLU A 13 3.51 -12.98 -7.10
CA GLU A 13 4.16 -13.76 -8.16
C GLU A 13 5.34 -14.58 -7.61
N GLN A 14 6.20 -13.95 -6.81
CA GLN A 14 7.35 -14.59 -6.17
C GLN A 14 6.94 -15.61 -5.11
N ALA A 15 5.85 -15.36 -4.39
CA ALA A 15 5.25 -16.30 -3.43
C ALA A 15 4.46 -17.45 -4.11
N GLY A 16 4.50 -17.56 -5.45
CA GLY A 16 3.88 -18.67 -6.17
C GLY A 16 2.36 -18.60 -6.29
N LYS A 17 1.71 -17.48 -5.92
CA LYS A 17 0.26 -17.28 -6.08
C LYS A 17 -0.13 -17.00 -7.54
N LYS A 18 0.84 -16.61 -8.38
CA LYS A 18 0.72 -16.44 -9.84
C LYS A 18 -0.42 -15.51 -10.28
N PRO A 19 -0.47 -14.24 -9.84
CA PRO A 19 -1.53 -13.32 -10.20
C PRO A 19 -1.45 -12.85 -11.66
N ASN A 20 -2.60 -12.48 -12.23
CA ASN A 20 -2.63 -11.60 -13.38
C ASN A 20 -2.47 -10.15 -12.90
N VAL A 21 -1.67 -9.34 -13.58
CA VAL A 21 -1.36 -7.96 -13.19
C VAL A 21 -1.49 -7.03 -14.39
N MET A 22 -2.10 -5.86 -14.20
CA MET A 22 -2.15 -4.78 -15.18
C MET A 22 -1.96 -3.44 -14.49
N VAL A 23 -0.87 -2.74 -14.82
CA VAL A 23 -0.53 -1.43 -14.24
C VAL A 23 -0.19 -0.44 -15.34
N GLY A 24 -0.26 0.85 -15.04
CA GLY A 24 -0.04 1.95 -15.99
C GLY A 24 1.42 2.24 -16.31
N SER A 25 2.37 1.60 -15.62
CA SER A 25 3.81 1.82 -15.80
C SER A 25 4.57 0.52 -16.07
N VAL A 26 5.70 0.63 -16.76
CA VAL A 26 6.60 -0.51 -16.97
C VAL A 26 7.22 -0.92 -15.62
N VAL A 27 7.11 -2.19 -15.28
CA VAL A 27 7.78 -2.83 -14.15
C VAL A 27 8.93 -3.65 -14.73
N PRO A 28 10.21 -3.26 -14.52
CA PRO A 28 11.35 -3.98 -15.09
C PRO A 28 11.35 -5.47 -14.75
N GLN A 29 10.92 -5.82 -13.54
CA GLN A 29 10.84 -7.21 -13.05
C GLN A 29 9.71 -8.02 -13.69
N PHE A 30 8.75 -7.37 -14.37
CA PHE A 30 7.73 -8.04 -15.19
C PHE A 30 8.11 -8.06 -16.67
N ASN A 31 9.20 -7.39 -17.06
CA ASN A 31 9.54 -7.11 -18.45
C ASN A 31 8.40 -6.44 -19.23
N GLY A 32 7.64 -5.56 -18.58
CA GLY A 32 6.46 -4.92 -19.15
C GLY A 32 5.57 -4.30 -18.08
N SER A 33 4.34 -3.94 -18.44
CA SER A 33 3.34 -3.37 -17.54
C SER A 33 2.27 -4.37 -17.09
N SER A 34 2.44 -5.65 -17.44
CA SER A 34 1.49 -6.70 -17.11
C SER A 34 2.15 -8.06 -16.85
N LEU A 35 1.45 -8.89 -16.08
CA LEU A 35 1.72 -10.33 -15.94
C LEU A 35 0.45 -11.10 -16.33
N VAL A 36 0.62 -12.17 -17.10
CA VAL A 36 -0.47 -13.07 -17.49
C VAL A 36 -0.16 -14.45 -16.93
N ASN A 37 -1.02 -14.92 -16.04
CA ASN A 37 -0.85 -16.15 -15.28
C ASN A 37 -2.19 -16.91 -15.16
N THR A 38 -2.16 -18.08 -14.54
CA THR A 38 -3.29 -19.01 -14.50
C THR A 38 -4.20 -18.86 -13.28
N SER A 39 -3.83 -18.07 -12.27
CA SER A 39 -4.66 -17.91 -11.08
C SER A 39 -5.87 -17.01 -11.34
N HIS A 40 -6.81 -17.03 -10.40
CA HIS A 40 -7.99 -16.17 -10.41
C HIS A 40 -7.71 -14.75 -9.87
N TYR A 41 -6.50 -14.48 -9.38
CA TYR A 41 -6.12 -13.15 -8.92
C TYR A 41 -5.93 -12.24 -10.13
N LEU A 42 -6.57 -11.07 -10.07
CA LEU A 42 -6.38 -9.98 -11.01
C LEU A 42 -6.11 -8.71 -10.21
N ILE A 43 -4.89 -8.19 -10.34
CA ILE A 43 -4.45 -6.95 -9.72
C ILE A 43 -4.40 -5.88 -10.80
N VAL A 44 -5.14 -4.81 -10.60
CA VAL A 44 -5.27 -3.72 -11.57
C VAL A 44 -5.05 -2.41 -10.85
N GLU A 45 -4.28 -1.52 -11.48
CA GLU A 45 -4.30 -0.10 -11.14
C GLU A 45 -5.60 0.52 -11.63
N ALA A 46 -6.38 1.07 -10.71
CA ALA A 46 -7.67 1.67 -11.02
C ALA A 46 -7.56 3.20 -10.95
N ASP A 47 -7.97 3.85 -12.04
CA ASP A 47 -7.93 5.30 -12.23
C ASP A 47 -9.29 5.92 -11.84
N GLU A 48 -9.25 6.96 -11.02
CA GLU A 48 -10.42 7.74 -10.61
C GLU A 48 -10.87 8.77 -11.64
N TYR A 49 -10.00 9.18 -12.56
CA TYR A 49 -10.33 10.19 -13.56
C TYR A 49 -11.57 9.80 -14.36
N GLN A 50 -12.52 10.73 -14.49
CA GLN A 50 -13.82 10.52 -15.12
C GLN A 50 -14.70 9.46 -14.44
N ASN A 51 -14.49 9.24 -13.14
CA ASN A 51 -15.24 8.27 -12.33
C ASN A 51 -15.17 6.84 -12.92
N LYS A 52 -14.03 6.41 -13.45
CA LYS A 52 -13.90 5.06 -14.02
C LYS A 52 -13.95 3.96 -12.96
N LEU A 53 -13.68 4.27 -11.69
CA LEU A 53 -13.85 3.33 -10.57
C LEU A 53 -15.24 2.69 -10.54
N GLN A 54 -16.28 3.40 -11.00
CA GLN A 54 -17.65 2.89 -11.04
C GLN A 54 -17.81 1.59 -11.87
N TYR A 55 -16.90 1.30 -12.80
CA TYR A 55 -16.96 0.11 -13.66
C TYR A 55 -16.32 -1.14 -13.04
N PHE A 56 -15.58 -1.00 -11.94
CA PHE A 56 -14.87 -2.09 -11.29
C PHE A 56 -15.68 -2.71 -10.15
N ASN A 57 -15.65 -4.04 -10.00
CA ASN A 57 -16.28 -4.74 -8.87
C ASN A 57 -15.19 -5.46 -8.04
N PRO A 58 -14.48 -4.74 -7.15
CA PRO A 58 -13.32 -5.27 -6.46
C PRO A 58 -13.69 -6.27 -5.36
N LYS A 59 -12.83 -7.26 -5.14
CA LYS A 59 -12.84 -8.07 -3.90
C LYS A 59 -11.89 -7.51 -2.84
N GLY A 60 -10.81 -6.89 -3.27
CA GLY A 60 -9.81 -6.25 -2.42
C GLY A 60 -9.48 -4.88 -2.99
N VAL A 61 -9.29 -3.88 -2.14
CA VAL A 61 -8.83 -2.54 -2.52
C VAL A 61 -7.66 -2.15 -1.62
N LEU A 62 -6.59 -1.63 -2.22
CA LEU A 62 -5.56 -0.89 -1.51
C LEU A 62 -5.87 0.59 -1.73
N LEU A 63 -6.11 1.34 -0.66
CA LEU A 63 -6.47 2.75 -0.71
C LEU A 63 -5.44 3.55 0.09
N ASN A 64 -4.58 4.25 -0.64
CA ASN A 64 -3.35 4.87 -0.12
C ASN A 64 -3.54 6.32 0.33
N ASN A 65 -4.22 7.14 -0.46
CA ASN A 65 -4.58 8.51 -0.14
C ASN A 65 -5.79 8.95 -0.98
N ILE A 66 -6.47 10.01 -0.54
CA ILE A 66 -7.48 10.73 -1.33
C ILE A 66 -7.12 12.21 -1.29
N GLU A 67 -6.33 12.65 -2.27
CA GLU A 67 -5.98 14.06 -2.47
C GLU A 67 -6.77 14.63 -3.66
N TYR A 68 -7.39 15.80 -3.48
CA TYR A 68 -8.23 16.41 -4.51
C TYR A 68 -7.44 16.69 -5.79
N ASP A 69 -7.93 16.12 -6.89
CA ASP A 69 -7.35 16.29 -8.21
C ASP A 69 -8.41 16.32 -9.32
N HIS A 70 -7.98 16.57 -10.56
CA HIS A 70 -8.82 16.64 -11.75
C HIS A 70 -10.00 17.61 -11.62
N PRO A 71 -9.74 18.89 -11.25
CA PRO A 71 -10.79 19.91 -11.10
C PRO A 71 -11.53 20.22 -12.41
N ASP A 72 -11.01 19.78 -13.56
CA ASP A 72 -11.67 19.83 -14.86
C ASP A 72 -12.90 18.90 -14.95
N TYR A 73 -12.91 17.82 -14.17
CA TYR A 73 -14.00 16.84 -14.14
C TYR A 73 -14.74 16.83 -12.80
N PHE A 74 -14.04 17.01 -11.67
CA PHE A 74 -14.61 17.04 -10.32
C PHE A 74 -14.66 18.48 -9.81
N PRO A 75 -15.82 19.15 -9.82
CA PRO A 75 -15.89 20.57 -9.47
C PRO A 75 -15.57 20.85 -7.99
N THR A 76 -15.77 19.87 -7.11
CA THR A 76 -15.57 20.00 -5.67
C THR A 76 -14.77 18.84 -5.09
N VAL A 77 -14.15 19.09 -3.92
CA VAL A 77 -13.50 18.06 -3.11
C VAL A 77 -14.46 16.95 -2.74
N GLU A 78 -15.73 17.28 -2.46
CA GLU A 78 -16.76 16.31 -2.11
C GLU A 78 -17.10 15.40 -3.29
N ASP A 79 -17.23 15.95 -4.50
CA ASP A 79 -17.47 15.17 -5.72
C ASP A 79 -16.34 14.15 -5.95
N TYR A 80 -15.08 14.58 -5.74
CA TYR A 80 -13.91 13.73 -5.85
C TYR A 80 -13.91 12.62 -4.78
N GLN A 81 -14.13 12.96 -3.51
CA GLN A 81 -14.19 12.00 -2.40
C GLN A 81 -15.29 10.96 -2.59
N ASN A 82 -16.45 11.36 -3.13
CA ASN A 82 -17.58 10.47 -3.36
C ASN A 82 -17.26 9.34 -4.35
N VAL A 83 -16.39 9.56 -5.33
CA VAL A 83 -15.93 8.51 -6.25
C VAL A 83 -15.28 7.34 -5.50
N PHE A 84 -14.41 7.65 -4.54
CA PHE A 84 -13.74 6.62 -3.72
C PHE A 84 -14.71 5.97 -2.73
N ILE A 85 -15.59 6.75 -2.09
CA ILE A 85 -16.61 6.24 -1.18
C ILE A 85 -17.51 5.23 -1.90
N ASP A 86 -17.99 5.57 -3.10
CA ASP A 86 -18.84 4.68 -3.88
C ASP A 86 -18.07 3.46 -4.38
N PHE A 87 -16.78 3.59 -4.69
CA PHE A 87 -15.93 2.45 -5.03
C PHE A 87 -15.76 1.46 -3.87
N ILE A 88 -15.44 1.92 -2.65
CA ILE A 88 -15.25 1.03 -1.49
C ILE A 88 -16.56 0.39 -1.01
N LYS A 89 -17.71 1.04 -1.23
CA LYS A 89 -19.04 0.43 -0.97
C LYS A 89 -19.31 -0.81 -1.82
N LYS A 90 -18.64 -0.95 -2.97
CA LYS A 90 -18.79 -2.11 -3.86
C LYS A 90 -18.04 -3.35 -3.36
N ILE A 91 -17.15 -3.20 -2.37
CA ILE A 91 -16.43 -4.33 -1.78
C ILE A 91 -17.45 -5.26 -1.08
N PRO A 92 -17.51 -6.55 -1.44
CA PRO A 92 -18.44 -7.49 -0.82
C PRO A 92 -18.06 -7.75 0.65
N SER A 93 -18.98 -8.30 1.45
CA SER A 93 -18.73 -8.58 2.87
C SER A 93 -17.59 -9.58 3.13
N LYS A 94 -17.28 -10.44 2.15
CA LYS A 94 -16.13 -11.36 2.16
C LYS A 94 -14.87 -10.78 1.50
N GLY A 95 -14.93 -9.52 1.07
CA GLY A 95 -13.80 -8.78 0.54
C GLY A 95 -13.07 -8.01 1.63
N PHE A 96 -12.04 -7.26 1.24
CA PHE A 96 -11.24 -6.46 2.16
C PHE A 96 -10.86 -5.09 1.58
N LEU A 97 -10.57 -4.16 2.48
CA LEU A 97 -10.05 -2.83 2.19
C LEU A 97 -8.78 -2.61 3.02
N VAL A 98 -7.64 -2.45 2.38
CA VAL A 98 -6.40 -2.00 3.03
C VAL A 98 -6.33 -0.48 2.93
N ALA A 99 -6.37 0.22 4.07
CA ALA A 99 -6.61 1.67 4.11
C ALA A 99 -5.56 2.42 4.93
N ASN A 100 -5.01 3.49 4.36
CA ASN A 100 -4.10 4.40 5.07
C ASN A 100 -4.86 5.26 6.09
N PHE A 101 -4.59 5.09 7.38
CA PHE A 101 -5.24 5.83 8.45
C PHE A 101 -4.49 7.11 8.86
N ASP A 102 -3.34 7.41 8.24
CA ASP A 102 -2.73 8.74 8.28
C ASP A 102 -3.39 9.72 7.29
N ASP A 103 -4.18 9.24 6.34
CA ASP A 103 -5.05 10.08 5.52
C ASP A 103 -6.37 10.33 6.27
N GLU A 104 -6.65 11.60 6.58
CA GLU A 104 -7.83 11.98 7.35
C GLU A 104 -9.16 11.60 6.68
N THR A 105 -9.22 11.68 5.34
CA THR A 105 -10.44 11.37 4.58
C THR A 105 -10.69 9.88 4.67
N ILE A 106 -9.67 9.06 4.36
CA ILE A 106 -9.76 7.61 4.41
C ILE A 106 -10.13 7.13 5.81
N ASN A 107 -9.49 7.66 6.85
CA ASN A 107 -9.75 7.31 8.25
C ASN A 107 -11.24 7.52 8.61
N LYS A 108 -11.82 8.66 8.18
CA LYS A 108 -13.24 8.99 8.43
C LYS A 108 -14.22 8.09 7.67
N VAL A 109 -13.89 7.68 6.44
CA VAL A 109 -14.86 7.03 5.54
C VAL A 109 -14.74 5.51 5.46
N ALA A 110 -13.55 4.93 5.68
CA ALA A 110 -13.27 3.53 5.40
C ALA A 110 -14.18 2.56 6.19
N LYS A 111 -14.19 2.67 7.53
CA LYS A 111 -15.00 1.80 8.41
C LYS A 111 -16.51 2.03 8.29
N VAL A 112 -16.91 3.24 7.89
CA VAL A 112 -18.34 3.61 7.75
C VAL A 112 -18.94 3.09 6.45
N ASN A 113 -18.14 3.03 5.37
CA ASN A 113 -18.65 2.77 4.03
C ASN A 113 -18.25 1.40 3.46
N CYS A 114 -17.17 0.78 3.92
CA CYS A 114 -16.79 -0.56 3.50
C CYS A 114 -17.58 -1.63 4.28
N ARG A 115 -18.18 -2.59 3.56
CA ARG A 115 -18.89 -3.73 4.16
C ARG A 115 -18.00 -4.95 4.42
N GLY A 116 -16.81 -4.96 3.81
CA GLY A 116 -15.81 -6.02 3.98
C GLY A 116 -14.91 -5.78 5.18
N HIS A 117 -13.85 -6.58 5.27
CA HIS A 117 -12.82 -6.46 6.30
C HIS A 117 -11.97 -5.21 6.04
N VAL A 118 -11.97 -4.24 6.96
CA VAL A 118 -11.12 -3.04 6.85
C VAL A 118 -9.83 -3.29 7.64
N ILE A 119 -8.70 -3.23 6.93
CA ILE A 119 -7.35 -3.43 7.44
C ILE A 119 -6.62 -2.10 7.34
N SER A 120 -6.44 -1.45 8.47
CA SER A 120 -5.82 -0.13 8.53
C SER A 120 -4.30 -0.21 8.64
N TYR A 121 -3.61 0.74 8.02
CA TYR A 121 -2.18 0.93 8.24
C TYR A 121 -1.83 2.41 8.44
N ALA A 122 -0.77 2.68 9.19
CA ALA A 122 -0.33 4.04 9.49
C ALA A 122 1.15 4.09 9.95
N ILE A 123 1.72 5.28 9.98
CA ILE A 123 3.01 5.57 10.64
C ILE A 123 2.78 6.47 11.85
N ASN A 124 1.86 7.44 11.76
CA ASN A 124 1.67 8.50 12.74
C ASN A 124 0.41 8.32 13.60
N ASN A 125 -0.59 7.58 13.11
CA ASN A 125 -1.82 7.26 13.81
C ASN A 125 -1.88 5.79 14.25
N THR A 126 -2.86 5.49 15.10
CA THR A 126 -3.20 4.11 15.44
C THR A 126 -3.87 3.42 14.26
N ALA A 127 -3.37 2.24 13.92
CA ALA A 127 -3.89 1.38 12.85
C ALA A 127 -3.54 -0.09 13.12
N ASP A 128 -4.14 -1.00 12.36
CA ASP A 128 -3.91 -2.44 12.49
C ASP A 128 -2.47 -2.82 12.14
N PHE A 129 -1.81 -2.09 11.23
CA PHE A 129 -0.40 -2.23 10.89
C PHE A 129 0.33 -0.89 11.04
N MET A 130 1.37 -0.86 11.87
CA MET A 130 2.14 0.35 12.13
C MET A 130 3.63 0.14 11.85
N ALA A 131 4.22 1.03 11.05
CA ALA A 131 5.68 1.07 10.90
C ALA A 131 6.32 1.97 11.98
N TYR A 132 7.48 1.55 12.47
CA TYR A 132 8.28 2.30 13.43
C TYR A 132 9.78 1.98 13.27
N ASP A 133 10.65 2.66 14.01
CA ASP A 133 12.12 2.47 13.93
C ASP A 133 12.65 2.64 12.48
N ILE A 134 12.15 3.69 11.82
CA ILE A 134 12.44 3.99 10.42
C ILE A 134 13.83 4.62 10.31
N SER A 135 14.68 4.03 9.49
CA SER A 135 16.03 4.52 9.20
C SER A 135 16.39 4.32 7.73
N GLN A 136 17.43 5.02 7.28
CA GLN A 136 17.95 4.90 5.92
C GLN A 136 19.46 4.68 5.96
N GLN A 137 19.93 3.66 5.24
CA GLN A 137 21.34 3.33 5.12
C GLN A 137 21.64 2.80 3.71
N ASP A 138 22.71 3.29 3.09
CA ASP A 138 23.21 2.83 1.78
C ASP A 138 22.13 2.81 0.66
N GLY A 139 21.26 3.83 0.65
CA GLY A 139 20.18 3.96 -0.34
C GLY A 139 18.98 3.03 -0.11
N GLN A 140 18.96 2.27 1.00
CA GLN A 140 17.85 1.41 1.41
C GLN A 140 17.18 1.99 2.65
N GLN A 141 15.87 1.79 2.77
CA GLN A 141 15.11 2.11 3.98
C GLN A 141 14.88 0.84 4.80
N PHE A 142 15.00 0.96 6.11
CA PHE A 142 14.76 -0.09 7.10
C PHE A 142 13.69 0.38 8.07
N PHE A 143 12.79 -0.50 8.46
CA PHE A 143 11.72 -0.20 9.41
C PHE A 143 11.24 -1.49 10.07
N LYS A 144 10.62 -1.38 11.24
CA LYS A 144 9.91 -2.48 11.90
C LYS A 144 8.42 -2.31 11.72
N VAL A 145 7.69 -3.41 11.68
CA VAL A 145 6.23 -3.40 11.61
C VAL A 145 5.67 -4.13 12.81
N ARG A 146 4.66 -3.51 13.42
CA ARG A 146 3.83 -4.14 14.45
C ARG A 146 2.36 -4.13 14.05
N MET A 147 1.61 -5.10 14.56
CA MET A 147 0.16 -5.21 14.45
C MET A 147 -0.52 -4.73 15.73
N ALA A 148 -1.63 -4.00 15.61
CA ALA A 148 -2.47 -3.77 16.78
C ALA A 148 -3.04 -5.11 17.27
N VAL A 149 -2.89 -5.39 18.55
CA VAL A 149 -3.59 -6.51 19.21
C VAL A 149 -4.83 -5.92 19.86
N ASP A 150 -5.99 -6.53 19.66
CA ASP A 150 -7.24 -6.11 20.29
C ASP A 150 -7.14 -6.35 21.80
N ALA A 151 -6.66 -5.34 22.52
CA ALA A 151 -6.40 -5.42 23.94
C ALA A 151 -7.68 -5.48 24.80
N ASP A 152 -8.84 -5.38 24.16
CA ASP A 152 -10.17 -5.51 24.76
C ASP A 152 -10.76 -6.92 24.62
N ALA A 153 -10.14 -7.81 23.81
CA ALA A 153 -10.52 -9.22 23.71
C ALA A 153 -9.92 -10.08 24.84
N ALA A 154 -8.98 -9.53 25.61
CA ALA A 154 -8.31 -10.20 26.71
C ALA A 154 -8.60 -9.46 28.01
N ASP A 155 -9.23 -10.16 28.96
CA ASP A 155 -9.62 -9.63 30.26
C ASP A 155 -8.36 -9.47 31.15
N PHE A 156 -7.67 -8.35 30.98
CA PHE A 156 -6.47 -8.01 31.76
C PHE A 156 -6.86 -7.16 32.97
N SER A 157 -6.76 -7.74 34.17
CA SER A 157 -6.94 -7.03 35.44
C SER A 157 -5.73 -6.17 35.84
N ASP A 158 -4.60 -6.31 35.16
CA ASP A 158 -3.34 -5.63 35.45
C ASP A 158 -2.86 -4.86 34.21
N GLU A 159 -2.76 -3.54 34.32
CA GLU A 159 -2.34 -2.66 33.23
C GLU A 159 -0.92 -2.94 32.74
N LYS A 160 -0.03 -3.43 33.62
CA LYS A 160 1.33 -3.79 33.23
C LYS A 160 1.37 -5.09 32.44
N ALA A 161 0.51 -6.05 32.79
CA ALA A 161 0.33 -7.27 32.01
C ALA A 161 -0.30 -6.99 30.64
N LYS A 162 -1.24 -6.03 30.55
CA LYS A 162 -1.78 -5.54 29.27
C LYS A 162 -0.69 -4.91 28.41
N GLU A 163 0.17 -4.09 29.01
CA GLU A 163 1.28 -3.44 28.30
C GLU A 163 2.34 -4.46 27.80
N ASP A 164 2.74 -5.42 28.64
CA ASP A 164 3.71 -6.46 28.28
C ASP A 164 3.13 -7.48 27.28
N PHE A 165 1.84 -7.82 27.39
CA PHE A 165 1.13 -8.67 26.42
C PHE A 165 1.07 -7.99 25.05
N ASN A 166 0.67 -6.71 25.01
CA ASN A 166 0.65 -5.90 23.79
C ASN A 166 2.03 -5.79 23.14
N LYS A 167 3.12 -5.80 23.91
CA LYS A 167 4.51 -5.80 23.39
C LYS A 167 4.96 -7.15 22.81
N SER A 168 4.37 -8.26 23.24
CA SER A 168 4.87 -9.61 22.90
C SER A 168 4.18 -10.29 21.71
N GLN A 169 2.94 -9.89 21.36
CA GLN A 169 2.14 -10.52 20.29
C GLN A 169 1.83 -9.60 19.09
N SER A 170 2.49 -8.44 19.02
CA SER A 170 2.28 -7.45 17.94
C SER A 170 3.42 -7.37 16.93
N GLU A 171 4.58 -7.98 17.13
CA GLU A 171 5.75 -7.67 16.29
C GLU A 171 5.86 -8.56 15.04
N LEU A 172 5.84 -7.97 13.85
CA LEU A 172 6.18 -8.63 12.58
C LEU A 172 7.69 -8.53 12.26
N GLY A 173 8.42 -7.78 13.08
CA GLY A 173 9.87 -7.61 12.99
C GLY A 173 10.30 -6.63 11.91
N SER A 174 11.56 -6.75 11.50
CA SER A 174 12.20 -5.81 10.59
C SER A 174 11.92 -6.13 9.11
N PHE A 175 11.80 -5.06 8.33
CA PHE A 175 11.67 -5.04 6.88
C PHE A 175 12.68 -4.06 6.28
N SER A 176 13.01 -4.27 5.01
CA SER A 176 13.82 -3.34 4.23
C SER A 176 13.28 -3.19 2.82
N ILE A 177 13.48 -2.02 2.24
CA ILE A 177 13.08 -1.68 0.87
C ILE A 177 14.20 -0.88 0.18
N LYS A 178 14.41 -1.13 -1.11
CA LYS A 178 15.39 -0.37 -1.93
C LYS A 178 14.88 0.98 -2.40
N LEU A 179 13.58 1.21 -2.25
CA LEU A 179 12.91 2.43 -2.67
C LEU A 179 13.04 3.47 -1.57
N SER A 180 13.45 4.69 -1.93
CA SER A 180 13.63 5.82 -1.02
C SER A 180 12.32 6.58 -0.77
N GLY A 181 12.25 7.32 0.34
CA GLY A 181 11.11 8.19 0.66
C GLY A 181 10.07 7.52 1.55
N ILE A 182 9.55 8.28 2.53
CA ILE A 182 8.58 7.82 3.54
C ILE A 182 7.29 7.27 2.90
N HIS A 183 6.90 7.82 1.75
CA HIS A 183 5.77 7.36 0.96
C HIS A 183 5.90 5.88 0.54
N ASN A 184 7.13 5.39 0.30
CA ASN A 184 7.35 3.98 -0.03
C ASN A 184 7.25 3.06 1.18
N ILE A 185 7.37 3.60 2.40
CA ILE A 185 7.06 2.85 3.63
C ILE A 185 5.55 2.67 3.76
N TYR A 186 4.74 3.70 3.45
CA TYR A 186 3.28 3.53 3.36
C TYR A 186 2.87 2.51 2.28
N ASN A 187 3.48 2.59 1.10
CA ASN A 187 3.23 1.60 0.03
C ASN A 187 3.62 0.18 0.49
N ALA A 188 4.76 0.03 1.18
CA ALA A 188 5.18 -1.25 1.73
C ALA A 188 4.21 -1.76 2.81
N LEU A 189 3.71 -0.91 3.72
CA LEU A 189 2.69 -1.28 4.70
C LEU A 189 1.40 -1.79 4.03
N ALA A 190 0.93 -1.11 2.99
CA ALA A 190 -0.23 -1.56 2.23
C ALA A 190 0.00 -2.94 1.60
N VAL A 191 1.18 -3.19 1.04
CA VAL A 191 1.57 -4.48 0.45
C VAL A 191 1.69 -5.57 1.52
N ILE A 192 2.28 -5.26 2.68
CA ILE A 192 2.39 -6.20 3.81
C ILE A 192 0.99 -6.63 4.27
N ALA A 193 0.12 -5.66 4.57
CA ALA A 193 -1.24 -5.91 5.04
C ALA A 193 -2.04 -6.74 4.02
N ALA A 194 -2.00 -6.36 2.74
CA ALA A 194 -2.67 -7.11 1.68
C ALA A 194 -2.10 -8.52 1.49
N SER A 195 -0.79 -8.69 1.60
CA SER A 195 -0.15 -10.00 1.42
C SER A 195 -0.48 -10.96 2.58
N ILE A 196 -0.57 -10.45 3.81
CA ILE A 196 -1.01 -11.24 4.97
C ILE A 196 -2.47 -11.66 4.83
N GLU A 197 -3.36 -10.73 4.44
CA GLU A 197 -4.77 -11.04 4.16
C GLU A 197 -4.94 -12.08 3.03
N LEU A 198 -4.01 -12.10 2.06
CA LEU A 198 -3.97 -13.07 0.97
C LEU A 198 -3.16 -14.34 1.30
N GLU A 199 -2.86 -14.55 2.58
CA GLU A 199 -2.21 -15.75 3.12
C GLU A 199 -0.84 -16.01 2.46
N VAL A 200 -0.02 -14.96 2.33
CA VAL A 200 1.39 -15.08 1.94
C VAL A 200 2.24 -15.21 3.21
N ASP A 201 3.22 -16.11 3.19
CA ASP A 201 4.12 -16.31 4.32
C ASP A 201 4.96 -15.06 4.59
N LEU A 202 5.13 -14.72 5.88
CA LEU A 202 5.84 -13.53 6.31
C LEU A 202 7.31 -13.51 5.85
N VAL A 203 7.97 -14.66 5.74
CA VAL A 203 9.33 -14.79 5.22
C VAL A 203 9.38 -14.37 3.75
N ASP A 204 8.41 -14.82 2.95
CA ASP A 204 8.30 -14.46 1.54
C ASP A 204 7.97 -12.98 1.38
N ILE A 205 7.04 -12.44 2.17
CA ILE A 205 6.72 -10.99 2.16
C ILE A 205 8.00 -10.17 2.39
N ARG A 206 8.74 -10.49 3.46
CA ARG A 206 9.95 -9.75 3.85
C ARG A 206 11.03 -9.80 2.76
N LYS A 207 11.29 -11.00 2.23
CA LYS A 207 12.26 -11.21 1.15
C LYS A 207 11.86 -10.42 -0.10
N ASN A 208 10.62 -10.58 -0.55
CA ASN A 208 10.17 -10.03 -1.83
C ASN A 208 9.97 -8.50 -1.77
N LEU A 209 9.64 -7.93 -0.61
CA LEU A 209 9.67 -6.47 -0.40
C LEU A 209 11.08 -5.89 -0.62
N ALA A 210 12.11 -6.54 -0.06
CA ALA A 210 13.50 -6.10 -0.20
C ALA A 210 14.04 -6.24 -1.63
N GLU A 211 13.46 -7.14 -2.43
CA GLU A 211 13.89 -7.41 -3.81
C GLU A 211 13.23 -6.51 -4.86
N PHE A 212 12.07 -5.91 -4.57
CA PHE A 212 11.36 -5.04 -5.52
C PHE A 212 12.17 -3.78 -5.85
N THR A 213 12.27 -3.47 -7.15
CA THR A 213 13.10 -2.37 -7.67
C THR A 213 12.30 -1.18 -8.17
N GLY A 214 10.97 -1.20 -8.01
CA GLY A 214 10.10 -0.11 -8.44
C GLY A 214 9.63 -0.21 -9.90
N THR A 215 9.08 0.90 -10.38
CA THR A 215 8.54 1.03 -11.74
C THR A 215 9.35 2.08 -12.52
N ALA A 216 9.34 1.99 -13.84
CA ALA A 216 9.96 3.00 -14.69
C ALA A 216 9.44 4.40 -14.39
N ARG A 217 10.30 5.41 -14.57
CA ARG A 217 10.00 6.84 -14.35
C ARG A 217 9.55 7.19 -12.92
N ARG A 218 9.95 6.42 -11.91
CA ARG A 218 9.67 6.74 -10.49
C ARG A 218 10.98 6.67 -9.70
N MET A 219 11.64 7.82 -9.56
CA MET A 219 13.00 8.00 -9.03
C MET A 219 14.01 7.08 -9.72
N GLN A 220 13.83 6.88 -11.02
CA GLN A 220 14.64 5.93 -11.79
C GLN A 220 16.00 6.56 -12.09
N LYS A 221 17.08 5.95 -11.57
CA LYS A 221 18.44 6.30 -11.98
C LYS A 221 18.65 5.90 -13.44
N MET A 222 18.79 6.89 -14.31
CA MET A 222 19.03 6.69 -15.74
C MET A 222 20.52 6.54 -16.07
N GLY A 223 21.39 7.01 -15.19
CA GLY A 223 22.84 6.92 -15.34
C GLY A 223 23.55 8.10 -14.70
N GLU A 224 24.77 8.34 -15.13
CA GLU A 224 25.60 9.47 -14.70
C GLU A 224 26.17 10.19 -15.92
N TYR A 225 26.15 11.52 -15.90
CA TYR A 225 26.76 12.35 -16.93
C TYR A 225 27.65 13.39 -16.27
N LYS A 226 28.96 13.33 -16.56
CA LYS A 226 29.98 14.23 -15.99
C LYS A 226 29.94 14.31 -14.45
N GLY A 227 29.70 13.17 -13.79
CA GLY A 227 29.62 13.08 -12.33
C GLY A 227 28.28 13.50 -11.71
N ALA A 228 27.31 13.96 -12.51
CA ALA A 228 25.95 14.20 -12.05
C ALA A 228 25.08 12.95 -12.29
N ILE A 229 24.31 12.54 -11.28
CA ILE A 229 23.32 11.47 -11.40
C ILE A 229 22.11 12.02 -12.17
N ILE A 230 21.64 11.28 -13.18
CA ILE A 230 20.43 11.58 -13.93
C ILE A 230 19.30 10.71 -13.36
N ILE A 231 18.21 11.36 -12.93
CA ILE A 231 17.02 10.72 -12.38
C ILE A 231 15.81 11.10 -13.24
N ASP A 232 14.98 10.12 -13.60
CA ASP A 232 13.66 10.33 -14.25
C ASP A 232 12.53 10.04 -13.24
N ASP A 233 11.63 11.00 -13.05
CA ASP A 233 10.45 10.88 -12.19
C ASP A 233 9.20 11.48 -12.86
N TYR A 234 8.06 10.81 -12.71
CA TYR A 234 6.75 11.16 -13.26
C TYR A 234 5.89 12.05 -12.33
N ALA A 235 6.39 12.41 -11.15
CA ALA A 235 5.69 13.24 -10.18
C ALA A 235 5.10 14.49 -10.85
N HIS A 236 3.79 14.67 -10.71
CA HIS A 236 3.06 15.78 -11.29
C HIS A 236 2.13 16.47 -10.28
N HIS A 237 1.74 15.79 -9.19
CA HIS A 237 1.10 16.45 -8.06
C HIS A 237 2.12 17.15 -7.13
N PRO A 238 1.74 18.28 -6.49
CA PRO A 238 2.61 18.97 -5.54
C PRO A 238 3.16 18.06 -4.43
N THR A 239 2.33 17.15 -3.91
CA THR A 239 2.72 16.17 -2.90
C THR A 239 3.72 15.15 -3.45
N GLU A 240 3.53 14.66 -4.68
CA GLU A 240 4.48 13.75 -5.34
C GLU A 240 5.83 14.42 -5.61
N ILE A 241 5.84 15.70 -6.01
CA ILE A 241 7.07 16.46 -6.31
C ILE A 241 7.89 16.71 -5.02
N LYS A 242 7.21 16.88 -3.89
CA LYS A 242 7.84 17.14 -2.59
C LYS A 242 8.44 15.87 -1.96
N ALA A 243 7.88 14.70 -2.26
CA ALA A 243 8.12 13.43 -1.59
C ALA A 243 9.40 12.70 -2.06
#